data_AF-A0A523RWG0-F1
#
_entry.id   AF-A0A523RWG0-F1
#
_cell.length_a   1.000
_cell.length_b   1.000
_cell.length_c   1.000
_cell.angle_alpha   90.00
_cell.angle_beta   90.00
_cell.angle_gamma   90.00
#
_symmetry.space_group_name_H-M   'P 1'
#
loop_
_entity.id
_entity.type
_entity.pdbx_description
1 polymer ?
#
loop_
_entity_poly.entity_id
_entity_poly.type
_entity_poly.pdbx_seq_one_letter_code
_entity_poly.pdbx_strand_id
1 'polypeptide(L)'
;MEFVIGNAENGAGGLGINPRISRELLGYGIDVLISGNHVWKDREIVDFLNREKRLLRPANYPGNPPGRGSILWENSSGLKIGIINLEGRVFMKNLDDPFQV
;
A
#
# COMPACT_ATOMS: atom_id res chain seq x y z
N MET A 1 9.63 6.33 20.34
CA MET A 1 9.81 5.76 19.00
C MET A 1 8.50 6.00 18.27
N GLU A 2 8.55 6.63 17.10
CA GLU A 2 7.37 6.92 16.30
C GLU A 2 7.35 5.93 15.13
N PHE A 3 6.17 5.39 14.84
CA PHE A 3 5.92 4.55 13.67
C PHE A 3 4.95 5.32 12.78
N VAL A 4 5.31 5.52 11.51
CA VAL A 4 4.59 6.39 10.59
C VAL A 4 4.03 5.60 9.42
N ILE A 5 2.72 5.68 9.23
CA ILE A 5 2.03 5.20 8.03
C ILE A 5 1.65 6.41 7.17
N GLY A 6 1.98 6.36 5.88
CA GLY A 6 1.56 7.37 4.91
C GLY A 6 0.62 6.77 3.86
N ASN A 7 -0.54 7.40 3.64
CA ASN A 7 -1.34 7.09 2.45
C ASN A 7 -0.80 7.87 1.25
N ALA A 8 -0.33 7.15 0.23
CA ALA A 8 0.33 7.70 -0.94
C ALA A 8 -0.46 7.44 -2.24
N GLU A 9 -1.75 7.12 -2.15
CA GLU A 9 -2.60 6.84 -3.32
C GLU A 9 -2.56 7.93 -4.40
N ASN A 10 -2.35 9.18 -4.02
CA ASN A 10 -2.36 10.34 -4.94
C ASN A 10 -1.00 11.04 -5.00
N GLY A 11 0.09 10.34 -4.63
CA GLY A 11 1.42 10.92 -4.53
C GLY A 11 2.06 11.30 -5.87
N ALA A 12 1.66 10.67 -6.98
CA ALA A 12 2.16 10.99 -8.31
C ALA A 12 1.16 11.88 -9.07
N GLY A 13 1.40 13.20 -9.10
CA GLY A 13 0.59 14.14 -9.88
C GLY A 13 -0.90 14.17 -9.50
N GLY A 14 -1.25 13.78 -8.27
CA GLY A 14 -2.62 13.72 -7.78
C GLY A 14 -3.39 12.44 -8.11
N LEU A 15 -2.78 11.46 -8.81
CA LEU A 15 -3.44 10.21 -9.18
C LEU A 15 -2.46 9.05 -9.26
N GLY A 16 -2.57 8.11 -8.32
CA GLY A 16 -1.69 6.95 -8.24
C GLY A 16 -0.34 7.27 -7.58
N ILE A 17 0.58 6.32 -7.73
CA ILE A 17 1.92 6.39 -7.18
C ILE A 17 2.90 5.72 -8.16
N ASN A 18 4.16 6.14 -8.13
CA ASN A 18 5.22 5.55 -8.94
C ASN A 18 6.44 5.17 -8.08
N PRO A 19 7.40 4.38 -8.62
CA PRO A 19 8.55 3.91 -7.84
C PRO A 19 9.43 5.04 -7.29
N ARG A 20 9.52 6.17 -8.01
CA ARG A 20 10.33 7.33 -7.59
C ARG A 20 9.72 7.97 -6.33
N ILE A 21 8.44 8.33 -6.38
CA ILE A 21 7.73 8.94 -5.25
C ILE A 21 7.67 7.98 -4.06
N SER A 22 7.43 6.69 -4.30
CA SER A 22 7.40 5.69 -3.23
C SER A 22 8.74 5.65 -2.46
N ARG A 23 9.86 5.64 -3.18
CA ARG A 23 11.21 5.65 -2.56
C ARG A 23 11.50 6.95 -1.83
N GLU A 24 11.08 8.08 -2.39
CA GLU A 24 11.24 9.40 -1.78
C GLU A 24 10.50 9.47 -0.43
N LEU A 25 9.22 9.09 -0.40
CA LEU A 25 8.39 9.08 0.80
C LEU A 25 8.95 8.15 1.88
N LEU A 26 9.37 6.93 1.51
CA LEU A 26 10.04 6.01 2.44
C LEU A 26 11.37 6.58 2.95
N GLY A 27 12.08 7.34 2.10
CA GLY A 27 13.32 8.03 2.46
C GLY A 27 13.14 9.16 3.48
N TYR A 28 11.93 9.73 3.59
CA TYR A 28 11.58 10.72 4.60
C TYR A 28 11.22 10.12 5.97
N GLY A 29 11.42 8.81 6.16
CA GLY A 29 11.16 8.14 7.43
C GLY A 29 9.73 7.62 7.59
N ILE A 30 8.96 7.52 6.51
CA ILE A 30 7.70 6.77 6.53
C ILE A 30 8.02 5.29 6.54
N ASP A 31 7.51 4.56 7.54
CA ASP A 31 7.81 3.14 7.73
C ASP A 31 7.04 2.26 6.74
N VAL A 32 5.77 2.59 6.51
CA VAL A 32 4.86 1.86 5.61
C VAL A 32 4.00 2.83 4.81
N LEU A 33 3.94 2.61 3.51
CA LEU A 33 3.02 3.29 2.60
C LEU A 33 1.80 2.42 2.35
N ILE A 34 0.62 3.03 2.40
CA ILE A 34 -0.63 2.43 1.91
C ILE A 34 -1.13 3.23 0.70
N SER A 35 -1.98 2.62 -0.11
CA SER A 35 -2.56 3.22 -1.31
C SER A 35 -4.08 3.00 -1.36
N GLY A 36 -4.69 3.14 -2.54
CA GLY A 36 -6.10 2.82 -2.77
C GLY A 36 -6.38 2.35 -4.20
N ASN A 37 -7.54 2.71 -4.72
CA ASN A 37 -8.04 2.29 -6.04
C ASN A 37 -7.20 2.77 -7.22
N HIS A 38 -6.33 3.77 -7.02
CA HIS A 38 -5.44 4.31 -8.05
C HIS A 38 -4.04 3.69 -8.09
N VAL A 39 -3.73 2.71 -7.23
CA VAL A 39 -2.36 2.21 -7.08
C VAL A 39 -1.71 1.67 -8.36
N TRP A 40 -2.49 1.11 -9.30
CA TRP A 40 -1.98 0.59 -10.59
C TRP A 40 -2.13 1.57 -11.77
N LYS A 41 -2.38 2.87 -11.51
CA LYS A 41 -2.52 3.87 -12.60
C LYS A 41 -1.23 4.08 -13.37
N ASP A 42 -0.09 4.05 -12.68
CA ASP A 42 1.23 4.06 -13.30
C ASP A 42 1.65 2.61 -13.61
N ARG A 43 2.16 2.33 -14.81
CA ARG A 43 2.59 0.96 -15.17
C ARG A 43 3.90 0.56 -14.50
N GLU A 44 4.77 1.52 -14.20
CA GLU A 44 6.07 1.25 -13.57
C GLU A 44 5.93 0.77 -12.13
N ILE A 45 4.79 1.04 -11.48
CA ILE A 45 4.54 0.63 -10.11
C ILE A 45 4.31 -0.88 -9.97
N VAL A 46 3.90 -1.57 -11.04
CA VAL A 46 3.47 -2.98 -11.00
C VAL A 46 4.59 -3.89 -10.51
N ASP A 47 5.77 -3.78 -11.12
CA ASP A 47 6.94 -4.57 -10.71
C ASP A 47 7.48 -4.13 -9.35
N PHE A 48 7.35 -2.84 -9.05
CA PHE A 48 7.81 -2.26 -7.79
C PHE A 48 7.00 -2.78 -6.60
N LEU A 49 5.68 -2.90 -6.72
CA LEU A 49 4.79 -3.45 -5.69
C LEU A 49 5.19 -4.86 -5.24
N ASN A 50 5.72 -5.68 -6.15
CA ASN A 50 6.18 -7.04 -5.81
C ASN A 50 7.52 -7.03 -5.04
N ARG A 51 8.37 -6.03 -5.28
CA ARG A 51 9.72 -5.93 -4.70
C ARG A 51 9.73 -5.17 -3.37
N GLU A 52 9.04 -4.03 -3.31
CA GLU A 52 8.97 -3.18 -2.12
C GLU A 52 7.82 -3.65 -1.22
N LYS A 53 8.18 -4.30 -0.11
CA LYS A 53 7.20 -4.89 0.82
C LYS A 53 6.45 -3.83 1.64
N ARG A 54 7.01 -2.62 1.76
CA ARG A 54 6.46 -1.53 2.57
C ARG A 54 5.41 -0.69 1.85
N LEU A 55 5.10 -0.96 0.58
CA LEU A 55 3.99 -0.33 -0.14
C LEU A 55 2.83 -1.31 -0.29
N LEU A 56 1.71 -1.02 0.36
CA LEU A 56 0.54 -1.90 0.40
C LEU A 56 -0.58 -1.41 -0.52
N ARG A 57 -1.06 -2.31 -1.38
CA ARG A 57 -2.30 -2.17 -2.15
C ARG A 57 -3.51 -2.62 -1.32
N PRO A 58 -4.77 -2.29 -1.67
CA PRO A 58 -5.92 -2.84 -0.96
C PRO A 58 -6.00 -4.36 -1.07
N ALA A 59 -6.15 -5.05 0.06
CA ALA A 59 -6.04 -6.49 0.20
C ALA A 59 -7.18 -7.26 -0.45
N ASN A 60 -8.36 -6.65 -0.55
CA ASN A 60 -9.60 -7.24 -1.08
C ASN A 60 -9.73 -7.16 -2.62
N TYR A 61 -8.65 -6.91 -3.36
CA TYR A 61 -8.70 -7.07 -4.82
C TYR A 61 -8.74 -8.56 -5.20
N PRO A 62 -9.67 -8.99 -6.06
CA PRO A 62 -9.86 -10.39 -6.41
C PRO A 62 -8.67 -10.96 -7.19
N GLY A 63 -8.47 -12.28 -7.06
CA GLY A 63 -7.40 -13.01 -7.72
C GLY A 63 -6.05 -12.87 -7.01
N ASN A 64 -4.99 -12.64 -7.78
CA ASN A 64 -3.63 -12.47 -7.24
C ASN A 64 -2.95 -11.24 -7.86
N PRO A 65 -3.44 -10.02 -7.57
CA PRO A 65 -2.87 -8.81 -8.15
C PRO A 65 -1.46 -8.54 -7.61
N PRO A 66 -0.60 -7.85 -8.37
CA PRO A 66 0.75 -7.47 -7.94
C PRO A 66 0.75 -6.69 -6.62
N GLY A 67 1.71 -7.00 -5.76
CA GLY A 67 1.87 -6.38 -4.45
C GLY A 67 1.16 -7.06 -3.30
N ARG A 68 1.25 -6.45 -2.13
CA ARG A 68 0.79 -7.02 -0.85
C ARG A 68 -0.37 -6.22 -0.29
N GLY A 69 -1.33 -6.92 0.31
CA GLY A 69 -2.45 -6.32 1.04
C GLY A 69 -2.13 -5.95 2.48
N SER A 70 -1.12 -6.60 3.05
CA SER A 70 -0.75 -6.49 4.45
C SER A 70 0.75 -6.74 4.67
N ILE A 71 1.25 -6.29 5.81
CA ILE A 71 2.61 -6.60 6.30
C ILE A 71 2.60 -6.70 7.84
N LEU A 72 3.47 -7.57 8.36
CA LEU A 72 3.89 -7.53 9.76
C LEU A 72 5.21 -6.75 9.81
N TRP A 73 5.16 -5.50 10.26
CA TRP A 73 6.33 -4.68 10.48
C TRP A 73 6.90 -4.96 11.87
N GLU A 74 8.22 -4.99 11.99
CA GLU A 74 8.91 -5.25 13.25
C GLU A 74 10.07 -4.27 13.40
N ASN A 75 10.16 -3.61 14.55
CA ASN A 75 11.30 -2.74 14.85
C ASN A 75 12.49 -3.51 15.43
N SER A 76 13.61 -2.83 15.65
CA SER A 76 14.80 -3.41 16.28
C SER A 76 14.61 -3.84 17.74
N SER A 77 13.55 -3.40 18.42
CA SER A 77 13.21 -3.82 19.79
C SER A 77 12.26 -5.02 19.84
N GLY A 78 11.88 -5.59 18.70
CA GLY A 78 10.93 -6.72 18.60
C GLY A 78 9.45 -6.34 18.73
N LEU A 79 9.11 -5.05 18.76
CA LEU A 79 7.72 -4.60 18.66
C LEU A 79 7.19 -4.91 17.26
N LYS A 80 6.06 -5.61 17.20
CA LYS A 80 5.40 -6.01 15.97
C LYS A 80 4.12 -5.21 15.75
N ILE A 81 3.96 -4.69 14.54
CA ILE A 81 2.78 -3.94 14.10
C ILE A 81 2.23 -4.61 12.84
N GLY A 82 0.99 -5.07 12.91
CA GLY A 82 0.26 -5.58 11.75
C GLY A 82 -0.43 -4.44 11.01
N ILE A 83 -0.22 -4.35 9.70
CA ILE A 83 -0.85 -3.35 8.84
C ILE A 83 -1.60 -4.08 7.73
N ILE A 84 -2.85 -3.69 7.51
CA ILE A 84 -3.69 -4.13 6.39
C ILE A 84 -4.26 -2.90 5.69
N ASN A 85 -4.30 -2.94 4.37
CA ASN A 85 -4.96 -1.93 3.55
C ASN A 85 -6.21 -2.55 2.90
N LEU A 86 -7.35 -1.87 2.91
CA LEU A 86 -8.62 -2.37 2.36
C LEU A 86 -9.34 -1.23 1.61
N GLU A 87 -10.10 -1.59 0.58
CA GLU A 87 -10.92 -0.64 -0.19
C GLU A 87 -12.41 -0.93 0.04
N GLY A 88 -13.19 0.13 0.29
CA GLY A 88 -14.64 0.03 0.44
C GLY A 88 -15.33 -0.33 -0.89
N ARG A 89 -16.61 -0.72 -0.82
CA ARG A 89 -17.39 -1.13 -2.01
C ARG A 89 -18.54 -0.19 -2.36
N VAL A 90 -19.06 0.56 -1.38
CA VAL A 90 -20.18 1.49 -1.59
C VAL A 90 -19.68 2.69 -2.41
N PHE A 91 -20.27 2.92 -3.58
CA PHE A 91 -19.85 3.93 -4.56
C PHE A 91 -18.41 3.76 -5.08
N MET A 92 -17.85 2.55 -4.96
CA MET A 92 -16.50 2.20 -5.42
C MET A 92 -16.54 0.96 -6.32
N LYS A 93 -15.38 0.38 -6.67
CA LYS A 93 -15.33 -0.86 -7.45
C LYS A 93 -15.95 -2.02 -6.67
N ASN A 94 -16.55 -2.95 -7.40
CA ASN A 94 -17.08 -4.19 -6.83
C ASN A 94 -15.94 -5.19 -6.57
N LEU A 95 -15.26 -5.02 -5.44
CA LEU A 95 -14.17 -5.89 -4.96
C LEU A 95 -14.69 -7.01 -4.05
N ASP A 96 -13.79 -7.91 -3.63
CA ASP A 96 -14.13 -8.93 -2.63
C ASP A 96 -14.54 -8.26 -1.30
N ASP A 97 -15.29 -9.00 -0.48
CA ASP A 97 -15.84 -8.46 0.77
C ASP A 97 -14.71 -8.08 1.75
N PRO A 98 -14.52 -6.78 2.07
CA PRO A 98 -13.42 -6.35 2.93
C PRO A 98 -13.52 -6.90 4.36
N PHE A 99 -14.71 -7.36 4.79
CA PHE A 99 -14.91 -7.97 6.11
C PHE A 99 -14.46 -9.44 6.20
N GLN A 100 -14.12 -10.07 5.07
CA GLN A 100 -13.67 -11.48 5.01
C GLN A 100 -12.15 -11.63 4.88
N VAL A 101 -11.41 -10.52 4.88
CA VAL A 101 -9.94 -10.51 4.73
C VAL A 101 -9.25 -10.70 6.07
#